data_AF-A0A369M635-F1
#
_entry.id   AF-A0A369M635-F1
#
_cell.length_a   1.000
_cell.length_b   1.000
_cell.length_c   1.000
_cell.angle_alpha   90.00
_cell.angle_beta   90.00
_cell.angle_gamma   90.00
#
_symmetry.space_group_name_H-M   'P 1'
#
loop_
_entity.id
_entity.type
_entity.pdbx_description
1 polymer ?
#
loop_
_entity_poly.entity_id
_entity_poly.type
_entity_poly.pdbx_seq_one_letter_code
_entity_poly.pdbx_strand_id
1 'polypeptide(L)'
;MARYGMLINTKKCVGCYACRLACQAKNHLEPGESFIKFHELETGTYPNVYNEIVPTQCQHCEDAPCAAVCPTHATYVTDSGVVLVDPEKCIGCKYCMAACPYQARIVQESTGVVEKCRFCWENGEPGNPPACAGTCISGARVFGDLDDPESDISKAIAQYHAQPLASNLTASKIYYVR
;
A
#
# COMPACT_ATOMS: atom_id res chain seq x y z
N MET A 1 2.78 1.60 -20.43
CA MET A 1 2.51 0.40 -19.62
C MET A 1 1.32 0.70 -18.72
N ALA A 2 0.57 -0.32 -18.30
CA ALA A 2 -0.57 -0.17 -17.39
C ALA A 2 -0.16 0.51 -16.07
N ARG A 3 -1.05 1.33 -15.49
CA ARG A 3 -0.80 2.05 -14.25
C ARG A 3 -1.54 1.38 -13.11
N TYR A 4 -0.84 0.55 -12.35
CA TYR A 4 -1.47 -0.24 -11.29
C TYR A 4 -1.73 0.57 -10.01
N GLY A 5 -2.90 0.30 -9.41
CA GLY A 5 -3.35 0.86 -8.15
C GLY A 5 -4.17 -0.13 -7.32
N MET A 6 -4.61 0.32 -6.14
CA MET A 6 -5.47 -0.48 -5.25
C MET A 6 -6.62 0.37 -4.70
N LEU A 7 -7.79 -0.21 -4.55
CA LEU A 7 -8.88 0.35 -3.75
C LEU A 7 -9.02 -0.44 -2.45
N ILE A 8 -9.23 0.26 -1.33
CA ILE A 8 -9.49 -0.30 -0.01
C ILE A 8 -10.81 0.29 0.52
N ASN A 9 -11.84 -0.54 0.58
CA ASN A 9 -13.14 -0.18 1.12
C ASN A 9 -13.22 -0.52 2.62
N THR A 10 -13.09 0.50 3.49
CA THR A 10 -13.09 0.28 4.95
C THR A 10 -14.47 -0.08 5.48
N LYS A 11 -15.56 0.29 4.78
CA LYS A 11 -16.93 -0.15 5.11
C LYS A 11 -17.12 -1.66 4.98
N LYS A 12 -16.28 -2.34 4.19
CA LYS A 12 -16.23 -3.81 4.07
C LYS A 12 -15.13 -4.44 4.93
N CYS A 13 -14.25 -3.65 5.52
CA CYS A 13 -13.11 -4.17 6.27
C CYS A 13 -13.52 -4.49 7.71
N VAL A 14 -13.44 -5.77 8.07
CA VAL A 14 -13.72 -6.24 9.44
C VAL A 14 -12.45 -6.41 10.27
N GLY A 15 -11.30 -5.97 9.77
CA GLY A 15 -10.02 -6.09 10.49
C GLY A 15 -9.60 -7.51 10.81
N CYS A 16 -9.84 -8.49 9.92
CA CYS A 16 -9.46 -9.89 10.17
C CYS A 16 -7.95 -10.19 10.05
N TYR A 17 -7.12 -9.18 9.70
CA TYR A 17 -5.67 -9.29 9.51
C TYR A 17 -5.15 -10.30 8.45
N ALA A 18 -6.02 -11.05 7.76
CA ALA A 18 -5.63 -12.01 6.73
C ALA A 18 -4.71 -11.40 5.66
N CYS A 19 -5.03 -10.17 5.20
CA CYS A 19 -4.20 -9.47 4.22
C CYS A 19 -2.78 -9.15 4.70
N ARG A 20 -2.57 -8.88 6.00
CA ARG A 20 -1.24 -8.69 6.59
C ARG A 20 -0.48 -10.01 6.63
N LEU A 21 -1.11 -11.09 7.12
CA LEU A 21 -0.45 -12.40 7.21
C LEU A 21 -0.06 -12.93 5.83
N ALA A 22 -0.95 -12.83 4.83
CA ALA A 22 -0.62 -13.22 3.46
C ALA A 22 0.51 -12.37 2.87
N CYS A 23 0.54 -11.06 3.17
CA CYS A 23 1.63 -10.18 2.75
C CYS A 23 2.96 -10.57 3.41
N GLN A 24 2.97 -10.83 4.73
CA GLN A 24 4.17 -11.29 5.44
C GLN A 24 4.69 -12.61 4.86
N ALA A 25 3.80 -13.59 4.66
CA ALA A 25 4.16 -14.90 4.09
C ALA A 25 4.73 -14.77 2.67
N LYS A 26 4.07 -14.00 1.78
CA LYS A 26 4.54 -13.78 0.40
C LYS A 26 5.88 -13.04 0.34
N ASN A 27 6.16 -12.18 1.31
CA ASN A 27 7.35 -11.32 1.31
C ASN A 27 8.45 -11.79 2.28
N HIS A 28 8.28 -12.97 2.89
CA HIS A 28 9.22 -13.56 3.86
C HIS A 28 9.58 -12.58 5.01
N LEU A 29 8.56 -11.89 5.54
CA LEU A 29 8.75 -10.95 6.63
C LEU A 29 8.80 -11.67 7.98
N GLU A 30 9.71 -11.24 8.85
CA GLU A 30 9.89 -11.79 10.19
C GLU A 30 8.75 -11.37 11.14
N PRO A 31 8.57 -12.06 12.28
CA PRO A 31 7.65 -11.60 13.32
C PRO A 31 7.94 -10.16 13.73
N GLY A 32 6.90 -9.32 13.74
CA GLY A 32 7.02 -7.88 14.04
C GLY A 32 7.16 -6.99 12.79
N GLU A 33 7.65 -7.52 11.67
CA GLU A 33 7.73 -6.80 10.41
C GLU A 33 6.40 -6.81 9.67
N SER A 34 5.93 -5.66 9.18
CA SER A 34 4.71 -5.63 8.37
C SER A 34 4.68 -4.47 7.38
N PHE A 35 4.32 -4.76 6.14
CA PHE A 35 4.03 -3.75 5.12
C PHE A 35 2.60 -3.20 5.19
N ILE A 36 1.68 -3.92 5.85
CA ILE A 36 0.30 -3.50 6.05
C ILE A 36 0.08 -3.21 7.53
N LYS A 37 -0.27 -1.97 7.84
CA LYS A 37 -0.62 -1.51 9.18
C LYS A 37 -2.14 -1.34 9.27
N PHE A 38 -2.68 -1.36 10.49
CA PHE A 38 -4.10 -1.16 10.75
C PHE A 38 -4.23 -0.02 11.76
N HIS A 39 -5.12 0.92 11.47
CA HIS A 39 -5.49 2.00 12.37
C HIS A 39 -6.94 1.80 12.77
N GLU A 40 -7.20 1.78 14.06
CA GLU A 40 -8.54 1.69 14.62
C GLU A 40 -9.01 3.10 15.00
N LEU A 41 -10.21 3.46 14.56
CA LEU A 41 -10.79 4.78 14.76
C LEU A 41 -12.19 4.61 15.35
N GLU A 42 -12.28 4.77 16.66
CA GLU A 42 -13.57 4.82 17.35
C GLU A 42 -14.13 6.23 17.34
N THR A 43 -15.42 6.35 17.02
CA THR A 43 -16.14 7.62 16.96
C THR A 43 -17.55 7.48 17.53
N GLY A 44 -18.17 8.62 17.82
CA GLY A 44 -19.53 8.68 18.38
C GLY A 44 -19.54 8.68 19.90
N THR A 45 -20.73 8.52 20.46
CA THR A 45 -21.01 8.58 21.90
C THR A 45 -22.16 7.63 22.21
N TYR A 46 -22.18 7.03 23.40
CA TYR A 46 -23.27 6.14 23.83
C TYR A 46 -24.67 6.74 23.53
N PRO A 47 -25.60 5.98 22.92
CA PRO A 47 -25.50 4.56 22.51
C PRO A 47 -24.96 4.33 21.08
N ASN A 48 -24.62 5.38 20.33
CA ASN A 48 -24.21 5.31 18.93
C ASN A 48 -22.68 5.42 18.79
N VAL A 49 -22.00 4.29 18.98
CA VAL A 49 -20.55 4.17 18.80
C VAL A 49 -20.24 3.42 17.51
N TYR A 50 -19.19 3.86 16.82
CA TYR A 50 -18.74 3.27 15.56
C TYR A 50 -17.25 3.01 15.62
N ASN A 51 -16.82 1.89 15.06
CA ASN A 51 -15.42 1.58 14.86
C ASN A 51 -15.12 1.47 13.37
N GLU A 52 -14.05 2.11 12.93
CA GLU A 52 -13.51 1.97 11.60
C GLU A 52 -12.08 1.43 11.66
N ILE A 53 -11.85 0.32 10.97
CA ILE A 53 -10.52 -0.25 10.80
C ILE A 53 -9.99 0.17 9.43
N VAL A 54 -8.89 0.92 9.42
CA VAL A 54 -8.27 1.49 8.22
C VAL A 54 -6.92 0.81 7.97
N PRO A 55 -6.84 -0.13 7.01
CA PRO A 55 -5.58 -0.71 6.60
C PRO A 55 -4.75 0.27 5.77
N THR A 56 -3.51 0.53 6.17
CA THR A 56 -2.57 1.40 5.46
C THR A 56 -1.34 0.62 5.02
N GLN A 57 -0.75 1.05 3.90
CA GLN A 57 0.47 0.48 3.32
C GLN A 57 1.11 1.53 2.40
N CYS A 58 2.18 1.16 1.68
CA CYS A 58 2.75 2.07 0.68
C CYS A 58 1.71 2.43 -0.37
N GLN A 59 1.52 3.73 -0.60
CA GLN A 59 0.53 4.24 -1.55
C GLN A 59 1.03 4.24 -3.00
N HIS A 60 2.29 3.85 -3.22
CA HIS A 60 2.98 3.88 -4.51
C HIS A 60 2.78 5.21 -5.26
N CYS A 61 3.04 6.33 -4.59
CA CYS A 61 2.79 7.67 -5.12
C CYS A 61 3.53 7.90 -6.45
N GLU A 62 2.91 8.62 -7.37
CA GLU A 62 3.51 9.03 -8.65
C GLU A 62 4.65 10.03 -8.42
N ASP A 63 4.46 10.96 -7.49
CA ASP A 63 5.43 11.97 -7.05
C ASP A 63 6.25 11.52 -5.83
N ALA A 64 6.59 10.23 -5.76
CA ALA A 64 7.18 9.58 -4.59
C ALA A 64 8.31 10.38 -3.90
N PRO A 65 8.06 11.08 -2.77
CA PRO A 65 9.09 11.88 -2.10
C PRO A 65 10.21 11.00 -1.56
N CYS A 66 9.87 9.76 -1.20
CA CYS A 66 10.84 8.76 -0.76
C CYS A 66 11.87 8.34 -1.83
N ALA A 67 11.54 8.47 -3.13
CA ALA A 67 12.48 8.26 -4.22
C ALA A 67 13.38 9.49 -4.39
N ALA A 68 12.80 10.68 -4.36
CA ALA A 68 13.50 11.95 -4.51
C ALA A 68 14.60 12.17 -3.46
N VAL A 69 14.41 11.70 -2.22
CA VAL A 69 15.38 11.87 -1.12
C VAL A 69 16.43 10.75 -1.02
N CYS A 70 16.36 9.71 -1.86
CA CYS A 70 17.24 8.55 -1.73
C CYS A 70 18.63 8.86 -2.32
N PRO A 71 19.70 8.99 -1.51
CA PRO A 71 21.01 9.45 -1.99
C PRO A 71 21.72 8.44 -2.90
N THR A 72 21.37 7.16 -2.81
CA THR A 72 21.94 6.08 -3.63
C THR A 72 21.04 5.67 -4.79
N HIS A 73 19.89 6.32 -4.95
CA HIS A 73 18.84 5.94 -5.89
C HIS A 73 18.39 4.47 -5.74
N ALA A 74 18.52 3.91 -4.53
CA ALA A 74 18.00 2.59 -4.20
C ALA A 74 16.47 2.55 -4.30
N THR A 75 15.78 3.62 -3.90
CA THR A 75 14.35 3.75 -4.21
C THR A 75 14.19 4.32 -5.61
N TYR A 76 13.44 3.62 -6.45
CA TYR A 76 13.14 4.04 -7.82
C TYR A 76 11.66 3.79 -8.16
N VAL A 77 11.20 4.38 -9.26
CA VAL A 77 9.84 4.21 -9.80
C VAL A 77 9.96 3.48 -11.14
N THR A 78 9.22 2.39 -11.32
CA THR A 78 9.19 1.65 -12.60
C THR A 78 8.40 2.41 -13.67
N ASP A 79 8.49 1.98 -14.92
CA ASP A 79 7.69 2.52 -16.04
C ASP A 79 6.17 2.34 -15.84
N SER A 80 5.75 1.35 -15.04
CA SER A 80 4.35 1.13 -14.60
C SER A 80 3.98 1.96 -13.36
N GLY A 81 4.86 2.88 -12.93
CA GLY A 81 4.68 3.76 -11.77
C GLY A 81 4.81 3.05 -10.42
N VAL A 82 5.39 1.85 -10.35
CA VAL A 82 5.52 1.12 -9.08
C VAL A 82 6.80 1.56 -8.39
N VAL A 83 6.66 2.18 -7.22
CA VAL A 83 7.83 2.50 -6.38
C VAL A 83 8.44 1.20 -5.83
N LEU A 84 9.72 0.94 -6.05
CA LEU A 84 10.45 -0.26 -5.58
C LEU A 84 11.76 0.14 -4.89
N VAL A 85 12.45 -0.85 -4.31
CA VAL A 85 13.75 -0.68 -3.67
C VAL A 85 14.72 -1.69 -4.26
N ASP A 86 15.89 -1.22 -4.67
CA ASP A 86 17.06 -2.00 -5.04
C ASP A 86 17.86 -2.28 -3.75
N PRO A 87 17.87 -3.52 -3.24
CA PRO A 87 18.50 -3.84 -1.96
C PRO A 87 20.02 -3.68 -2.02
N GLU A 88 20.66 -3.86 -3.18
CA GLU A 88 22.12 -3.76 -3.32
C GLU A 88 22.61 -2.31 -3.19
N LYS A 89 21.77 -1.34 -3.56
CA LYS A 89 22.07 0.09 -3.43
C LYS A 89 21.64 0.68 -2.09
N CYS A 90 20.83 -0.05 -1.30
CA CYS A 90 20.27 0.49 -0.07
C CYS A 90 21.33 0.53 1.03
N ILE A 91 21.63 1.72 1.54
CA ILE A 91 22.60 1.93 2.63
C ILE A 91 21.94 2.09 4.01
N GLY A 92 20.64 1.81 4.14
CA GLY A 92 19.95 1.86 5.43
C GLY A 92 19.84 3.25 6.09
N CYS A 93 20.04 4.36 5.36
CA CYS A 93 20.07 5.72 5.90
C CYS A 93 18.72 6.27 6.43
N LYS A 94 17.61 5.60 6.11
CA LYS A 94 16.23 5.92 6.58
C LYS A 94 15.65 7.26 6.11
N TYR A 95 16.31 8.03 5.25
CA TYR A 95 15.73 9.28 4.71
C TYR A 95 14.41 9.05 3.96
N CYS A 96 14.31 7.95 3.22
CA CYS A 96 13.07 7.57 2.54
C CYS A 96 11.92 7.25 3.52
N MET A 97 12.22 6.84 4.77
CA MET A 97 11.21 6.66 5.82
C MET A 97 10.73 8.02 6.33
N ALA A 98 11.66 8.93 6.62
CA ALA A 98 11.34 10.28 7.11
C ALA A 98 10.52 11.09 6.08
N ALA A 99 10.82 10.93 4.79
CA ALA A 99 10.10 11.62 3.72
C ALA A 99 8.74 11.00 3.38
N CYS A 100 8.41 9.80 3.86
CA CYS A 100 7.15 9.14 3.53
C CYS A 100 6.03 9.66 4.44
N PRO A 101 5.02 10.39 3.92
CA PRO A 101 3.95 10.95 4.76
C PRO A 101 3.06 9.88 5.40
N TYR A 102 3.08 8.66 4.85
CA TYR A 102 2.31 7.52 5.34
C TYR A 102 3.08 6.61 6.29
N GLN A 103 4.36 6.89 6.56
CA GLN A 103 5.25 6.04 7.37
C GLN A 103 5.19 4.56 6.95
N ALA A 104 5.10 4.30 5.65
CA ALA A 104 4.80 3.00 5.07
C ALA A 104 6.01 2.08 4.85
N ARG A 105 7.20 2.52 5.30
CA ARG A 105 8.47 1.81 5.17
C ARG A 105 8.89 1.21 6.50
N ILE A 106 9.57 0.08 6.45
CA ILE A 106 10.20 -0.59 7.59
C ILE A 106 11.67 -0.85 7.27
N VAL A 107 12.49 -1.07 8.29
CA VAL A 107 13.81 -1.69 8.11
C VAL A 107 13.60 -3.17 8.29
N GLN A 108 14.02 -3.99 7.32
CA GLN A 108 14.09 -5.43 7.54
C GLN A 108 15.28 -5.75 8.44
N GLU A 109 15.06 -6.41 9.56
CA GLU A 109 16.09 -6.62 10.57
C GLU A 109 17.22 -7.52 10.06
N SER A 110 16.87 -8.52 9.25
CA SER A 110 17.80 -9.50 8.69
C SER A 110 18.81 -8.91 7.69
N THR A 111 18.42 -7.86 6.97
CA THR A 111 19.23 -7.28 5.87
C THR A 111 19.65 -5.83 6.12
N GLY A 112 19.00 -5.11 7.03
CA GLY A 112 19.17 -3.66 7.22
C GLY A 112 18.58 -2.81 6.08
N VAL A 113 17.99 -3.44 5.05
CA VAL A 113 17.40 -2.75 3.91
C VAL A 113 16.08 -2.10 4.32
N VAL A 114 15.85 -0.87 3.86
CA VAL A 114 14.56 -0.20 4.05
C VAL A 114 13.58 -0.67 2.99
N GLU A 115 12.55 -1.39 3.41
CA GLU A 115 11.57 -2.05 2.55
C GLU A 115 10.14 -1.55 2.79
N LYS A 116 9.23 -1.95 1.90
CA LYS A 116 7.82 -1.56 1.92
C LYS A 116 6.97 -2.50 1.07
N CYS A 117 5.65 -2.30 1.06
CA CYS A 117 4.77 -2.95 0.09
C CYS A 117 5.29 -2.73 -1.34
N ARG A 118 5.29 -3.81 -2.11
CA ARG A 118 5.77 -3.87 -3.51
C ARG A 118 4.64 -4.11 -4.50
N PHE A 119 3.36 -4.04 -4.09
CA PHE A 119 2.22 -4.55 -4.87
C PHE A 119 2.38 -6.01 -5.35
N CYS A 120 3.20 -6.80 -4.65
CA CYS A 120 3.62 -8.15 -5.10
C CYS A 120 4.20 -8.14 -6.52
N TRP A 121 4.89 -7.06 -6.89
CA TRP A 121 5.55 -6.90 -8.17
C TRP A 121 6.77 -7.81 -8.26
N GLU A 122 6.81 -8.68 -9.27
CA GLU A 122 7.86 -9.68 -9.47
C GLU A 122 8.21 -9.74 -10.95
N ASN A 123 9.51 -9.72 -11.28
CA ASN A 123 10.03 -9.87 -12.65
C ASN A 123 9.39 -8.93 -13.70
N GLY A 124 9.04 -7.71 -13.30
CA GLY A 124 8.43 -6.73 -14.20
C GLY A 124 6.90 -6.84 -14.31
N GLU A 125 6.28 -7.79 -13.61
CA GLU A 125 4.85 -8.06 -13.67
C GLU A 125 4.15 -7.70 -12.35
N PRO A 126 2.89 -7.24 -12.39
CA PRO A 126 2.06 -7.06 -11.20
C PRO A 126 1.74 -8.39 -10.52
N GLY A 127 1.49 -8.34 -9.21
CA GLY A 127 0.78 -9.44 -8.55
C GLY A 127 -0.62 -9.59 -9.13
N ASN A 128 -1.03 -10.81 -9.49
CA ASN A 128 -2.34 -11.06 -10.09
C ASN A 128 -3.13 -12.18 -9.39
N PRO A 129 -3.99 -11.84 -8.41
CA PRO A 129 -3.98 -10.59 -7.63
C PRO A 129 -2.81 -10.59 -6.62
N PRO A 130 -2.44 -9.42 -6.06
CA PRO A 130 -1.49 -9.37 -4.94
C PRO A 130 -2.05 -10.18 -3.76
N ALA A 131 -1.17 -10.79 -2.97
CA ALA A 131 -1.54 -11.70 -1.87
C ALA A 131 -2.58 -11.10 -0.91
N CYS A 132 -2.45 -9.81 -0.60
CA CYS A 132 -3.39 -9.09 0.27
C CYS A 132 -4.80 -8.93 -0.32
N ALA A 133 -4.92 -8.82 -1.64
CA ALA A 133 -6.21 -8.72 -2.33
C ALA A 133 -6.82 -10.13 -2.52
N GLY A 134 -6.01 -11.11 -2.95
CA GLY A 134 -6.47 -12.49 -3.14
C GLY A 134 -7.00 -13.17 -1.88
N THR A 135 -6.46 -12.84 -0.69
CA THR A 135 -6.94 -13.39 0.59
C THR A 135 -8.12 -12.62 1.21
N CYS A 136 -8.52 -11.48 0.62
CA CYS A 136 -9.47 -10.58 1.26
C CYS A 136 -10.91 -11.13 1.20
N ILE A 137 -11.31 -11.84 2.27
CA ILE A 137 -12.61 -12.53 2.36
C ILE A 137 -13.84 -11.62 2.18
N SER A 138 -13.73 -10.32 2.53
CA SER A 138 -14.84 -9.38 2.42
C SER A 138 -14.86 -8.61 1.10
N GLY A 139 -13.89 -8.85 0.21
CA GLY A 139 -13.75 -8.07 -1.03
C GLY A 139 -13.48 -6.58 -0.77
N ALA A 140 -12.88 -6.25 0.37
CA ALA A 140 -12.52 -4.87 0.72
C ALA A 140 -11.35 -4.34 -0.12
N ARG A 141 -10.53 -5.21 -0.72
CA ARG A 141 -9.34 -4.84 -1.50
C ARG A 141 -9.52 -5.22 -2.96
N VAL A 142 -9.43 -4.23 -3.85
CA VAL A 142 -9.47 -4.42 -5.31
C VAL A 142 -8.17 -3.89 -5.89
N PHE A 143 -7.51 -4.66 -6.74
CA PHE A 143 -6.25 -4.27 -7.38
C PHE A 143 -6.41 -4.39 -8.89
N GLY A 144 -5.83 -3.47 -9.65
CA GLY A 144 -5.93 -3.51 -11.11
C GLY A 144 -5.30 -2.30 -11.77
N ASP A 145 -5.50 -2.22 -13.09
CA ASP A 145 -5.07 -1.11 -13.94
C ASP A 145 -6.01 0.09 -13.77
N LEU A 146 -5.46 1.25 -13.40
CA LEU A 146 -6.18 2.51 -13.25
C LEU A 146 -6.45 3.20 -14.58
N ASP A 147 -5.75 2.80 -15.65
CA ASP A 147 -5.92 3.42 -16.98
C ASP A 147 -6.98 2.69 -17.81
N ASP A 148 -7.35 1.47 -17.42
CA ASP A 148 -8.48 0.74 -18.00
C ASP A 148 -9.79 1.11 -17.29
N PRO A 149 -10.72 1.84 -17.94
CA PRO A 149 -12.01 2.19 -17.33
C PRO A 149 -12.92 0.99 -17.09
N GLU A 150 -12.68 -0.14 -17.78
CA GLU A 150 -13.46 -1.36 -17.61
C GLU A 150 -12.94 -2.25 -16.47
N SER A 151 -11.78 -1.92 -15.88
CA SER A 151 -11.22 -2.65 -14.75
C SER A 151 -12.09 -2.55 -13.50
N ASP A 152 -12.09 -3.60 -12.68
CA ASP A 152 -12.85 -3.64 -11.44
C ASP A 152 -12.51 -2.49 -10.49
N ILE A 153 -11.24 -2.07 -10.47
CA ILE A 153 -10.78 -0.95 -9.64
C ILE A 153 -11.31 0.38 -10.17
N SER A 154 -11.25 0.66 -11.47
CA SER A 154 -11.73 1.91 -12.06
C SER A 154 -13.23 2.07 -11.86
N LYS A 155 -14.00 1.00 -12.10
CA LYS A 155 -15.44 0.95 -11.81
C LYS A 155 -15.74 1.19 -10.34
N ALA A 156 -15.01 0.55 -9.43
CA ALA A 156 -15.21 0.72 -7.99
C ALA A 156 -14.85 2.14 -7.51
N ILE A 157 -13.75 2.74 -8.00
CA ILE A 157 -13.38 4.12 -7.66
C ILE A 157 -14.50 5.09 -8.08
N ALA A 158 -15.01 4.96 -9.30
CA ALA A 158 -16.09 5.79 -9.81
C ALA A 158 -17.40 5.59 -9.02
N GLN A 159 -17.79 4.33 -8.77
CA GLN A 159 -19.02 3.98 -8.06
C GLN A 159 -19.04 4.50 -6.62
N TYR A 160 -17.93 4.35 -5.89
CA TYR A 160 -17.86 4.68 -4.46
C TYR A 160 -17.25 6.06 -4.18
N HIS A 161 -16.94 6.84 -5.23
CA HIS A 161 -16.23 8.13 -5.12
C HIS A 161 -14.95 8.04 -4.27
N ALA A 162 -14.21 6.94 -4.39
CA ALA A 162 -13.06 6.64 -3.54
C ALA A 162 -11.96 7.70 -3.70
N GLN A 163 -11.31 8.09 -2.59
CA GLN A 163 -10.29 9.14 -2.56
C GLN A 163 -8.96 8.64 -1.96
N PRO A 164 -7.82 9.15 -2.40
CA PRO A 164 -6.55 8.86 -1.74
C PRO A 164 -6.50 9.45 -0.32
N LEU A 165 -5.75 8.81 0.58
CA LEU A 165 -5.45 9.40 1.89
C LEU A 165 -4.47 10.56 1.72
N ALA A 166 -4.73 11.67 2.43
CA ALA A 166 -3.86 12.85 2.43
C ALA A 166 -3.47 13.30 1.00
N SER A 167 -4.47 13.42 0.12
CA SER A 167 -4.30 13.77 -1.30
C SER A 167 -3.60 15.11 -1.53
N ASN A 168 -3.54 15.98 -0.52
CA ASN A 168 -2.79 17.23 -0.53
C ASN A 168 -1.27 17.05 -0.33
N LEU A 169 -0.79 15.84 0.02
CA LEU A 169 0.62 15.57 0.29
C LEU A 169 1.33 14.87 -0.87
N THR A 170 0.66 13.93 -1.54
CA THR A 170 1.22 13.18 -2.67
C THR A 170 0.13 12.69 -3.63
N ALA A 171 0.49 12.48 -4.90
CA ALA A 171 -0.32 11.81 -5.91
C ALA A 171 -0.33 10.28 -5.68
N SER A 172 -1.19 9.82 -4.78
CA SER A 172 -1.28 8.42 -4.34
C SER A 172 -2.07 7.51 -5.29
N LYS A 173 -1.66 6.24 -5.41
CA LYS A 173 -2.32 5.22 -6.24
C LYS A 173 -3.14 4.20 -5.45
N ILE A 174 -3.37 4.45 -4.17
CA ILE A 174 -4.33 3.69 -3.36
C ILE A 174 -5.48 4.60 -2.96
N TYR A 175 -6.70 4.13 -3.23
CA TYR A 175 -7.95 4.86 -3.03
C TYR A 175 -8.75 4.20 -1.91
N TYR A 176 -9.43 5.02 -1.11
CA TYR A 176 -10.17 4.57 0.06
C TYR A 176 -11.65 4.94 -0.06
N VAL A 177 -12.51 4.00 0.34
CA VAL A 177 -13.94 4.27 0.60
C VAL A 177 -14.10 4.26 2.12
N ARG A 178 -14.48 5.41 2.70
CA ARG A 178 -14.61 5.65 4.15
C ARG A 178 -15.89 6.39 4.48
#